data_AF-A0A7C3RN46-F1
#
_entry.id   AF-A0A7C3RN46-F1
#
_cell.length_a   1.000
_cell.length_b   1.000
_cell.length_c   1.000
_cell.angle_alpha   90.00
_cell.angle_beta   90.00
_cell.angle_gamma   90.00
#
_symmetry.space_group_name_H-M   'P 1'
#
loop_
_entity.id
_entity.type
_entity.pdbx_description
1 polymer ?
#
loop_
_entity_poly.entity_id
_entity_poly.type
_entity_poly.pdbx_seq_one_letter_code
_entity_poly.pdbx_strand_id
1 'polypeptide(L)'
;MALTGNRAAPARTPTSSEVSNDASLMRLRSKAPPASSFDRRPTSRRRLPNRACRKVRPFPAPERFACGFTLLELAVVIFIMGLMMLIAMPYFGGLKNAQLRSAARTMAGRATYLYEEASAQKLVIRMVFDLDHQSYRVLVLDPYAARPIFTADPAPGDTPVVLPPNVAIRDVTVEGIGTCRRGMIACQFYPDGYVDATLVHLVDSNGDVMTLGVNPLTGQVRIANGDLTQRQLYLR
;
A
#
# COMPACT_ATOMS: atom_id res chain seq x y z
N MET A 1 -14.89 40.54 -60.78
CA MET A 1 -16.25 40.93 -61.17
C MET A 1 -17.19 39.83 -60.71
N ALA A 2 -17.93 40.07 -59.62
CA ALA A 2 -19.16 39.42 -59.14
C ALA A 2 -19.24 37.87 -59.03
N LEU A 3 -19.90 37.22 -58.09
CA LEU A 3 -20.67 37.52 -56.87
C LEU A 3 -21.06 36.14 -56.28
N THR A 4 -21.49 36.14 -55.00
CA THR A 4 -22.27 35.10 -54.30
C THR A 4 -21.44 33.98 -53.65
N GLY A 5 -21.36 33.82 -52.33
CA GLY A 5 -22.23 34.25 -51.25
C GLY A 5 -22.99 33.05 -50.69
N ASN A 6 -22.48 32.41 -49.63
CA ASN A 6 -23.37 31.68 -48.72
C ASN A 6 -22.83 31.70 -47.28
N ARG A 7 -23.53 32.47 -46.44
CA ARG A 7 -23.49 32.45 -44.98
C ARG A 7 -24.64 31.56 -44.53
N ALA A 8 -24.39 30.60 -43.64
CA ALA A 8 -25.42 30.06 -42.76
C ALA A 8 -24.84 29.93 -41.35
N ALA A 9 -25.54 30.57 -40.41
CA ALA A 9 -25.22 30.74 -39.00
C ALA A 9 -25.87 29.60 -38.15
N PRO A 10 -25.68 29.58 -36.81
CA PRO A 10 -25.74 28.38 -35.99
C PRO A 10 -27.14 28.03 -35.49
N ALA A 11 -27.40 26.74 -35.27
CA ALA A 11 -28.61 26.27 -34.60
C ALA A 11 -28.38 26.21 -33.07
N ARG A 12 -29.17 26.99 -32.33
CA ARG A 12 -29.41 26.89 -30.88
C ARG A 12 -30.71 26.12 -30.63
N THR A 13 -30.68 25.17 -29.67
CA THR A 13 -31.64 24.79 -28.58
C THR A 13 -33.15 25.05 -28.77
N PRO A 14 -34.10 24.27 -28.17
CA PRO A 14 -34.09 23.95 -26.72
C PRO A 14 -34.86 22.67 -26.26
N THR A 15 -35.05 22.58 -24.92
CA THR A 15 -36.15 21.90 -24.17
C THR A 15 -36.16 20.37 -24.13
N SER A 16 -36.62 19.67 -23.10
CA SER A 16 -36.90 19.86 -21.66
C SER A 16 -37.71 18.61 -21.27
N SER A 17 -37.29 17.89 -20.24
CA SER A 17 -38.14 17.01 -19.43
C SER A 17 -37.31 16.69 -18.19
N GLU A 18 -37.38 17.45 -17.10
CA GLU A 18 -38.54 17.53 -16.19
C GLU A 18 -39.17 16.16 -15.97
N VAL A 19 -38.69 15.47 -14.94
CA VAL A 19 -39.56 14.65 -14.09
C VAL A 19 -39.46 15.23 -12.68
N SER A 20 -40.53 15.95 -12.36
CA SER A 20 -40.82 16.59 -11.09
C SER A 20 -41.14 15.55 -10.01
N ASN A 21 -40.70 15.92 -8.81
CA ASN A 21 -41.29 15.67 -7.49
C ASN A 21 -42.68 15.04 -7.44
N ASP A 22 -42.85 14.14 -6.46
CA ASP A 22 -43.92 14.28 -5.47
C ASP A 22 -43.43 13.69 -4.13
N ALA A 23 -43.39 14.52 -3.09
CA ALA A 23 -44.42 14.60 -2.05
C ALA A 23 -43.97 13.81 -0.82
N SER A 24 -43.51 14.54 0.21
CA SER A 24 -44.38 14.90 1.34
C SER A 24 -44.76 13.66 2.14
N LEU A 25 -44.23 13.54 3.37
CA LEU A 25 -45.06 13.55 4.57
C LEU A 25 -44.21 13.56 5.85
N MET A 26 -44.60 14.44 6.77
CA MET A 26 -44.43 14.35 8.23
C MET A 26 -43.00 14.37 8.77
N ARG A 27 -42.46 15.50 9.26
CA ARG A 27 -42.84 16.23 10.49
C ARG A 27 -43.52 15.32 11.53
N LEU A 28 -42.85 15.06 12.64
CA LEU A 28 -43.39 14.93 14.01
C LEU A 28 -42.19 14.85 14.98
N ARG A 29 -41.82 15.98 15.59
CA ARG A 29 -42.19 16.40 16.97
C ARG A 29 -41.36 15.73 18.07
N SER A 30 -40.40 16.51 18.55
CA SER A 30 -39.91 16.52 19.94
C SER A 30 -41.07 16.52 20.95
N LYS A 31 -41.04 15.63 21.94
CA LYS A 31 -41.97 15.68 23.08
C LYS A 31 -41.33 15.12 24.35
N ALA A 32 -40.98 16.03 25.26
CA ALA A 32 -41.05 15.86 26.70
C ALA A 32 -42.31 16.61 27.21
N PRO A 33 -42.72 16.55 28.50
CA PRO A 33 -42.74 15.50 29.51
C PRO A 33 -44.23 15.16 29.87
N PRO A 34 -44.58 14.57 31.05
CA PRO A 34 -44.91 15.46 32.18
C PRO A 34 -44.57 14.93 33.58
N ALA A 35 -44.51 15.88 34.51
CA ALA A 35 -44.51 15.71 35.95
C ALA A 35 -45.88 15.26 36.47
N SER A 36 -45.89 14.47 37.54
CA SER A 36 -47.08 14.26 38.37
C SER A 36 -46.74 14.40 39.85
N SER A 37 -47.45 15.36 40.42
CA SER A 37 -47.61 15.78 41.81
C SER A 37 -48.13 14.71 42.75
N PHE A 38 -47.55 14.65 43.95
CA PHE A 38 -48.15 14.12 45.19
C PHE A 38 -47.21 14.56 46.34
N ASP A 39 -47.58 15.05 47.52
CA ASP A 39 -48.82 15.52 48.13
C ASP A 39 -48.40 16.39 49.34
N ARG A 40 -49.33 17.18 49.85
CA ARG A 40 -49.14 18.24 50.84
C ARG A 40 -49.14 17.72 52.29
N ARG A 41 -48.63 18.60 53.17
CA ARG A 41 -49.18 19.01 54.50
C ARG A 41 -48.61 18.31 55.78
N PRO A 42 -48.75 18.94 56.97
CA PRO A 42 -47.61 19.63 57.61
C PRO A 42 -47.42 19.27 59.11
N THR A 43 -46.54 20.02 59.78
CA THR A 43 -46.47 20.26 61.24
C THR A 43 -46.06 19.09 62.14
N SER A 44 -44.89 19.20 62.79
CA SER A 44 -44.86 19.46 64.24
C SER A 44 -43.45 19.84 64.70
N ARG A 45 -43.41 20.89 65.52
CA ARG A 45 -42.28 21.23 66.37
C ARG A 45 -42.01 20.07 67.32
N ARG A 46 -40.76 19.60 67.36
CA ARG A 46 -40.15 19.12 68.61
C ARG A 46 -38.73 19.66 68.72
N ARG A 47 -38.57 20.67 69.58
CA ARG A 47 -37.29 20.98 70.21
C ARG A 47 -36.83 19.71 70.93
N LEU A 48 -35.64 19.23 70.59
CA LEU A 48 -34.86 18.35 71.45
C LEU A 48 -33.64 19.14 71.95
N PRO A 49 -33.37 19.13 73.26
CA PRO A 49 -32.27 19.88 73.84
C PRO A 49 -30.95 19.22 73.48
N ASN A 50 -30.03 20.06 73.04
CA ASN A 50 -28.59 20.05 73.30
C ASN A 50 -28.08 18.81 74.06
N ARG A 51 -27.82 17.71 73.34
CA ARG A 51 -26.84 16.72 73.78
C ARG A 51 -25.59 16.95 72.96
N ALA A 52 -24.55 17.40 73.65
CA ALA A 52 -23.22 17.56 73.13
C ALA A 52 -22.86 16.36 72.25
N CYS A 53 -22.75 16.64 70.95
CA CYS A 53 -22.15 15.75 69.98
C CYS A 53 -20.69 15.56 70.43
N ARG A 54 -20.41 14.51 71.20
CA ARG A 54 -19.05 14.05 71.44
C ARG A 54 -18.55 13.56 70.09
N LYS A 55 -17.90 14.44 69.34
CA LYS A 55 -17.14 14.11 68.14
C LYS A 55 -16.14 13.02 68.54
N VAL A 56 -16.50 11.77 68.29
CA VAL A 56 -15.52 10.69 68.17
C VAL A 56 -14.70 11.11 66.97
N ARG A 57 -13.45 11.50 67.22
CA ARG A 57 -12.51 11.83 66.14
C ARG A 57 -12.42 10.56 65.29
N PRO A 58 -12.69 10.61 63.97
CA PRO A 58 -12.34 9.48 63.12
C PRO A 58 -10.84 9.26 63.33
N PHE A 59 -10.45 8.05 63.72
CA PHE A 59 -9.05 7.67 63.68
C PHE A 59 -8.57 7.95 62.25
N PRO A 60 -7.50 8.74 62.05
CA PRO A 60 -6.94 8.91 60.72
C PRO A 60 -6.59 7.51 60.21
N ALA A 61 -7.22 7.10 59.10
CA ALA A 61 -6.76 5.95 58.36
C ALA A 61 -5.28 6.20 58.05
N PRO A 62 -4.37 5.24 58.29
CA PRO A 62 -2.96 5.45 58.01
C PRO A 62 -2.83 5.85 56.55
N GLU A 63 -2.33 7.07 56.31
CA GLU A 63 -1.95 7.47 54.97
C GLU A 63 -0.96 6.41 54.49
N ARG A 64 -1.35 5.67 53.45
CA ARG A 64 -0.46 4.70 52.84
C ARG A 64 0.72 5.50 52.34
N PHE A 65 1.84 5.42 53.07
CA PHE A 65 3.11 5.94 52.60
C PHE A 65 3.31 5.37 51.20
N ALA A 66 3.21 6.23 50.18
CA ALA A 66 3.57 5.85 48.84
C ALA A 66 5.09 5.63 48.88
N CYS A 67 5.50 4.36 48.94
CA CYS A 67 6.89 3.98 48.90
C CYS A 67 7.45 4.46 47.55
N GLY A 68 8.37 5.43 47.60
CA GLY A 68 9.13 5.83 46.42
C GLY A 68 9.99 4.67 45.92
N PHE A 69 10.21 4.62 44.61
CA PHE A 69 11.08 3.63 43.98
C PHE A 69 12.53 3.81 44.46
N THR A 70 13.23 2.71 44.74
CA THR A 70 14.66 2.77 45.09
C THR A 70 15.49 3.07 43.84
N LEU A 71 16.68 3.67 44.01
CA LEU A 71 17.63 3.85 42.89
C LEU A 71 18.01 2.52 42.23
N LEU A 72 18.08 1.44 43.04
CA LEU A 72 18.37 0.09 42.56
C LEU A 72 17.23 -0.45 41.69
N GLU A 73 15.98 -0.19 42.06
CA GLU A 73 14.81 -0.64 41.28
C GLU A 73 14.78 0.04 39.91
N LEU A 74 15.03 1.35 39.86
CA LEU A 74 15.17 2.05 38.58
C LEU A 74 16.33 1.47 37.75
N ALA A 75 17.49 1.22 38.38
CA ALA A 75 18.66 0.65 37.72
C ALA A 75 18.39 -0.74 37.13
N VAL A 76 17.69 -1.60 37.86
CA VAL A 76 17.30 -2.94 37.40
C VAL A 76 16.27 -2.84 36.26
N VAL A 77 15.30 -1.93 36.35
CA VAL A 77 14.28 -1.74 35.29
C VAL A 77 14.92 -1.27 33.98
N ILE A 78 15.78 -0.25 34.01
CA ILE A 78 16.45 0.22 32.79
C ILE A 78 17.40 -0.85 32.24
N PHE A 79 18.04 -1.65 33.11
CA PHE A 79 18.88 -2.77 32.70
C PHE A 79 18.07 -3.85 31.97
N ILE A 80 16.92 -4.26 32.52
CA ILE A 80 16.04 -5.25 31.89
C ILE A 80 15.46 -4.71 30.59
N MET A 81 15.03 -3.44 30.55
CA MET A 81 14.54 -2.80 29.31
C MET A 81 15.64 -2.76 28.23
N GLY A 82 16.88 -2.42 28.61
CA GLY A 82 18.03 -2.45 27.71
C GLY A 82 18.32 -3.85 27.16
N LEU A 83 18.28 -4.87 28.02
CA LEU A 83 18.48 -6.27 27.63
C LEU A 83 17.37 -6.75 26.69
N MET A 84 16.11 -6.41 26.98
CA MET A 84 14.97 -6.71 26.11
C MET A 84 15.12 -6.03 24.74
N MET A 85 15.55 -4.76 24.70
CA MET A 85 15.78 -4.03 23.45
C MET A 85 16.87 -4.69 22.59
N LEU A 86 17.97 -5.15 23.22
CA LEU A 86 19.06 -5.83 22.54
C LEU A 86 18.61 -7.13 21.85
N ILE A 87 17.72 -7.89 22.51
CA ILE A 87 17.17 -9.14 21.97
C ILE A 87 16.09 -8.87 20.92
N ALA A 88 15.29 -7.81 21.08
CA ALA A 88 14.20 -7.47 20.17
C ALA A 88 14.70 -6.88 18.84
N MET A 89 15.81 -6.12 18.83
CA MET A 89 16.36 -5.45 17.64
C MET A 89 16.63 -6.38 16.44
N PRO A 90 17.26 -7.57 16.56
CA PRO A 90 17.49 -8.45 15.42
C PRO A 90 16.19 -9.01 14.80
N TYR A 91 15.09 -9.09 15.54
CA TYR A 91 13.83 -9.65 15.04
C TYR A 91 13.17 -8.75 13.99
N PHE A 92 13.37 -7.42 14.07
CA PHE A 92 12.83 -6.47 13.10
C PHE A 92 13.56 -6.46 11.75
N GLY A 93 14.83 -6.88 11.70
CA GLY A 93 15.60 -6.94 10.45
C GLY A 93 15.20 -8.11 9.53
N GLY A 94 14.75 -9.23 10.10
CA GLY A 94 14.43 -10.45 9.34
C GLY A 94 13.17 -10.34 8.47
N LEU A 95 12.15 -9.62 8.93
CA LEU A 95 10.89 -9.42 8.20
C LEU A 95 11.05 -8.56 6.93
N LYS A 96 11.97 -7.59 6.94
CA LYS A 96 12.19 -6.68 5.81
C LYS A 96 12.87 -7.40 4.63
N ASN A 97 13.88 -8.21 4.91
CA ASN A 97 14.55 -9.07 3.94
C ASN A 97 13.61 -10.09 3.27
N ALA A 98 12.56 -10.51 3.96
CA ALA A 98 11.56 -11.40 3.38
C ALA A 98 10.74 -10.73 2.26
N GLN A 99 10.44 -9.42 2.38
CA GLN A 99 9.70 -8.69 1.34
C GLN A 99 10.52 -8.54 0.06
N LEU A 100 11.80 -8.17 0.17
CA LEU A 100 12.72 -8.09 -0.97
C LEU A 100 12.82 -9.44 -1.70
N ARG A 101 13.00 -10.53 -0.94
CA ARG A 101 13.07 -11.88 -1.48
C ARG A 101 11.76 -12.32 -2.15
N SER A 102 10.62 -11.96 -1.56
CA SER A 102 9.30 -12.25 -2.10
C SER A 102 9.07 -11.49 -3.41
N ALA A 103 9.30 -10.17 -3.42
CA ALA A 103 9.14 -9.31 -4.60
C ALA A 103 9.96 -9.81 -5.79
N ALA A 104 11.22 -10.20 -5.56
CA ALA A 104 12.05 -10.78 -6.60
C ALA A 104 11.56 -12.14 -7.09
N ARG A 105 11.10 -13.03 -6.21
CA ARG A 105 10.53 -14.32 -6.62
C ARG A 105 9.28 -14.14 -7.46
N THR A 106 8.40 -13.21 -7.08
CA THR A 106 7.23 -12.85 -7.87
C THR A 106 7.62 -12.31 -9.23
N MET A 107 8.59 -11.38 -9.29
CA MET A 107 9.08 -10.81 -10.54
C MET A 107 9.72 -11.88 -11.45
N ALA A 108 10.53 -12.77 -10.87
CA ALA A 108 11.14 -13.90 -11.57
C ALA A 108 10.10 -14.87 -12.11
N GLY A 109 9.12 -15.26 -11.29
CA GLY A 109 8.03 -16.14 -11.72
C GLY A 109 7.20 -15.53 -12.85
N ARG A 110 6.94 -14.22 -12.79
CA ARG A 110 6.27 -13.51 -13.89
C ARG A 110 7.10 -13.50 -15.15
N ALA A 111 8.39 -13.16 -15.10
CA ALA A 111 9.25 -13.18 -16.27
C ALA A 111 9.34 -14.58 -16.92
N THR A 112 9.49 -15.64 -16.12
CA THR A 112 9.45 -17.02 -16.63
C THR A 112 8.11 -17.33 -17.30
N TYR A 113 6.99 -16.95 -16.66
CA TYR A 113 5.66 -17.12 -17.24
C TYR A 113 5.52 -16.38 -18.59
N LEU A 114 5.96 -15.12 -18.68
CA LEU A 114 5.87 -14.35 -19.93
C LEU A 114 6.71 -14.95 -21.06
N TYR A 115 7.85 -15.55 -20.73
CA TYR A 115 8.67 -16.29 -21.70
C TYR A 115 7.94 -17.52 -22.25
N GLU A 116 7.33 -18.32 -21.37
CA GLU A 116 6.53 -19.48 -21.74
C GLU A 116 5.30 -19.06 -22.57
N GLU A 117 4.61 -18.00 -22.13
CA GLU A 117 3.41 -17.48 -22.79
C GLU A 117 3.72 -16.91 -24.18
N ALA A 118 4.80 -16.14 -24.34
CA ALA A 118 5.24 -15.61 -25.64
C ALA A 118 5.53 -16.76 -26.62
N SER A 119 6.19 -17.81 -26.14
CA SER A 119 6.52 -19.00 -26.91
C SER A 119 5.26 -19.82 -27.29
N ALA A 120 4.29 -19.90 -26.38
CA ALA A 120 3.05 -20.66 -26.55
C ALA A 120 2.06 -19.95 -27.49
N GLN A 121 1.79 -18.66 -27.28
CA GLN A 121 0.84 -17.89 -28.08
C GLN A 121 1.42 -17.38 -29.40
N LYS A 122 2.74 -17.50 -29.59
CA LYS A 122 3.46 -16.92 -30.72
C LYS A 122 3.29 -15.41 -30.83
N LEU A 123 3.26 -14.73 -29.68
CA LEU A 123 3.15 -13.28 -29.56
C LEU A 123 4.41 -12.69 -28.96
N VAL A 124 4.69 -11.44 -29.33
CA VAL A 124 5.74 -10.65 -28.67
C VAL A 124 5.14 -10.03 -27.42
N ILE A 125 5.76 -10.29 -26.27
CA ILE A 125 5.34 -9.76 -24.98
C ILE A 125 6.44 -8.87 -24.42
N ARG A 126 6.07 -7.77 -23.77
CA ARG A 126 7.01 -6.85 -23.11
C ARG A 126 6.67 -6.71 -21.64
N MET A 127 7.67 -6.91 -20.79
CA MET A 127 7.61 -6.49 -19.39
C MET A 127 8.23 -5.10 -19.28
N VAL A 128 7.40 -4.11 -19.00
CA VAL A 128 7.81 -2.70 -18.88
C VAL A 128 7.98 -2.36 -17.41
N PHE A 129 9.19 -1.94 -17.04
CA PHE A 129 9.54 -1.45 -15.73
C PHE A 129 9.36 0.07 -15.70
N ASP A 130 8.63 0.57 -14.72
CA ASP A 130 8.48 2.00 -14.42
C ASP A 130 9.29 2.28 -13.15
N LEU A 131 10.49 2.81 -13.33
CA LEU A 131 11.44 3.09 -12.26
C LEU A 131 11.05 4.33 -11.45
N ASP A 132 10.18 5.18 -12.00
CA ASP A 132 9.72 6.38 -11.30
C ASP A 132 8.59 6.03 -10.32
N HIS A 133 7.68 5.12 -10.72
CA HIS A 133 6.54 4.69 -9.90
C HIS A 133 6.77 3.36 -9.16
N GLN A 134 7.95 2.75 -9.31
CA GLN A 134 8.29 1.49 -8.63
C GLN A 134 7.27 0.38 -8.93
N SER A 135 6.98 0.21 -10.21
CA SER A 135 6.01 -0.76 -10.69
C SER A 135 6.47 -1.41 -11.99
N TYR A 136 5.83 -2.51 -12.37
CA TYR A 136 6.00 -3.08 -13.70
C TYR A 136 4.65 -3.50 -14.28
N ARG A 137 4.55 -3.49 -15.61
CA ARG A 137 3.35 -3.88 -16.36
C ARG A 137 3.71 -4.77 -17.53
N VAL A 138 2.73 -5.49 -18.05
CA VAL A 138 2.91 -6.40 -19.19
C VAL A 138 2.13 -5.84 -20.37
N LEU A 139 2.79 -5.77 -21.53
CA LEU A 139 2.19 -5.36 -22.80
C LEU A 139 2.34 -6.48 -23.81
N VAL A 140 1.30 -6.77 -24.57
CA VAL A 140 1.29 -7.81 -25.61
C VAL A 140 1.15 -7.12 -26.96
N LEU A 141 1.96 -7.55 -27.92
CA LEU A 141 1.82 -7.15 -29.31
C LEU A 141 0.82 -8.08 -30.00
N ASP A 142 -0.32 -7.55 -30.41
CA ASP A 142 -1.29 -8.29 -31.22
C ASP A 142 -0.89 -8.20 -32.71
N PRO A 143 -0.47 -9.31 -33.36
CA PRO A 143 -0.10 -9.34 -34.78
C PRO A 143 -1.32 -9.32 -35.71
N TYR A 144 -2.52 -9.59 -35.20
CA TYR A 144 -3.77 -9.58 -35.97
C TYR A 144 -4.46 -8.21 -35.95
N ALA A 145 -3.99 -7.29 -35.10
CA ALA A 145 -4.42 -5.91 -35.13
C ALA A 145 -4.03 -5.25 -36.46
N ALA A 146 -4.96 -4.48 -37.05
CA ALA A 146 -4.75 -3.78 -38.32
C ALA A 146 -3.53 -2.83 -38.32
N ARG A 147 -3.03 -2.48 -37.13
CA ARG A 147 -1.69 -1.91 -36.90
C ARG A 147 -1.11 -2.62 -35.67
N PRO A 148 0.19 -2.97 -35.66
CA PRO A 148 0.83 -3.57 -34.49
C PRO A 148 0.80 -2.57 -33.33
N ILE A 149 -0.08 -2.79 -32.37
CA ILE A 149 -0.23 -1.95 -31.17
C ILE A 149 0.09 -2.82 -29.97
N PHE A 150 0.97 -2.33 -29.10
CA PHE A 150 1.16 -2.92 -27.78
C PHE A 150 -0.07 -2.58 -26.94
N THR A 151 -0.90 -3.60 -26.72
CA THR A 151 -2.10 -3.48 -25.88
C THR A 151 -1.80 -4.12 -24.54
N ALA A 152 -2.48 -3.67 -23.49
CA ALA A 152 -2.35 -4.33 -22.21
C ALA A 152 -2.88 -5.78 -22.30
N ASP A 153 -2.21 -6.68 -21.62
CA ASP A 153 -2.53 -8.11 -21.61
C ASP A 153 -3.97 -8.33 -21.08
N PRO A 154 -4.86 -9.01 -21.83
CA PRO A 154 -6.22 -9.32 -21.37
C PRO A 154 -6.27 -10.40 -20.26
N ALA A 155 -5.17 -11.09 -19.97
CA ALA A 155 -5.04 -11.92 -18.77
C ALA A 155 -5.06 -11.04 -17.49
N PRO A 156 -5.32 -11.58 -16.28
CA PRO A 156 -5.19 -10.80 -15.03
C PRO A 156 -3.75 -10.28 -14.86
N GLY A 157 -3.51 -9.07 -15.35
CA GLY A 157 -2.17 -8.51 -15.56
C GLY A 157 -2.13 -7.12 -16.21
N ASP A 158 -3.27 -6.59 -16.66
CA ASP A 158 -3.43 -5.20 -17.14
C ASP A 158 -3.12 -4.17 -16.03
N THR A 159 -3.35 -4.52 -14.76
CA THR A 159 -3.02 -3.65 -13.64
C THR A 159 -1.51 -3.65 -13.38
N PRO A 160 -0.87 -2.46 -13.34
CA PRO A 160 0.52 -2.33 -12.93
C PRO A 160 0.74 -3.00 -11.57
N VAL A 161 1.72 -3.88 -11.50
CA VAL A 161 2.13 -4.48 -10.23
C VAL A 161 3.06 -3.52 -9.53
N VAL A 162 2.55 -2.88 -8.48
CA VAL A 162 3.33 -1.97 -7.63
C VAL A 162 4.15 -2.79 -6.64
N LEU A 163 5.43 -2.45 -6.49
CA LEU A 163 6.28 -3.10 -5.50
C LEU A 163 5.87 -2.70 -4.07
N PRO A 164 6.13 -3.55 -3.06
CA PRO A 164 5.92 -3.18 -1.66
C PRO A 164 6.68 -1.89 -1.31
N PRO A 165 6.18 -1.06 -0.37
CA PRO A 165 6.72 0.28 -0.11
C PRO A 165 8.19 0.31 0.34
N ASN A 166 8.71 -0.81 0.85
CA ASN A 166 10.10 -0.93 1.30
C ASN A 166 11.03 -1.47 0.22
N VAL A 167 10.53 -1.84 -0.96
CA VAL A 167 11.31 -2.43 -2.05
C VAL A 167 11.27 -1.52 -3.26
N ALA A 168 12.43 -1.22 -3.82
CA ALA A 168 12.55 -0.42 -5.03
C ALA A 168 13.38 -1.15 -6.10
N ILE A 169 13.01 -0.97 -7.36
CA ILE A 169 13.85 -1.17 -8.54
C ILE A 169 14.88 -0.05 -8.56
N ARG A 170 16.13 -0.38 -8.30
CA ARG A 170 17.26 0.56 -8.30
C ARG A 170 17.68 0.88 -9.73
N ASP A 171 17.83 -0.15 -10.54
CA ASP A 171 18.22 -0.05 -11.93
C ASP A 171 17.85 -1.32 -12.69
N VAL A 172 17.65 -1.15 -13.99
CA VAL A 172 17.41 -2.24 -14.94
C VAL A 172 18.36 -2.07 -16.10
N THR A 173 19.06 -3.13 -16.45
CA THR A 173 19.95 -3.20 -17.60
C THR A 173 19.35 -4.15 -18.63
N VAL A 174 19.17 -3.68 -19.86
CA VAL A 174 18.72 -4.51 -20.98
C VAL A 174 19.78 -4.46 -22.07
N GLU A 175 20.20 -5.62 -22.57
CA GLU A 175 21.15 -5.71 -23.68
C GLU A 175 20.65 -4.92 -24.90
N GLY A 176 21.54 -4.12 -25.51
CA GLY A 176 21.20 -3.21 -26.61
C GLY A 176 20.65 -1.84 -26.19
N ILE A 177 20.11 -1.70 -24.97
CA ILE A 177 19.61 -0.41 -24.44
C ILE A 177 20.60 0.19 -23.41
N GLY A 178 21.16 -0.66 -22.56
CA GLY A 178 22.01 -0.26 -21.43
C GLY A 178 21.25 -0.18 -20.11
N THR A 179 21.85 0.48 -19.12
CA THR A 179 21.32 0.58 -17.75
C THR A 179 20.48 1.85 -17.58
N CYS A 180 19.23 1.68 -17.18
CA CYS A 180 18.33 2.75 -16.80
C CYS A 180 18.09 2.76 -15.29
N ARG A 181 18.06 3.97 -14.70
CA ARG A 181 17.76 4.21 -13.27
C ARG A 181 16.49 5.02 -13.03
N ARG A 182 15.90 5.55 -14.10
CA ARG A 182 14.72 6.42 -14.12
C ARG A 182 13.94 6.20 -15.41
N GLY A 183 12.67 6.60 -15.40
CA GLY A 183 11.79 6.45 -16.55
C GLY A 183 11.32 5.01 -16.73
N MET A 184 11.02 4.69 -17.99
CA MET A 184 10.53 3.37 -18.38
C MET A 184 11.55 2.63 -19.24
N ILE A 185 11.69 1.33 -19.00
CA ILE A 185 12.50 0.42 -19.83
C ILE A 185 11.77 -0.92 -19.96
N ALA A 186 11.87 -1.56 -21.12
CA ALA A 186 11.16 -2.79 -21.41
C ALA A 186 12.14 -3.93 -21.68
N CYS A 187 11.80 -5.11 -21.15
CA CYS A 187 12.37 -6.40 -21.52
C CYS A 187 11.38 -7.10 -22.46
N GLN A 188 11.83 -7.50 -23.64
CA GLN A 188 10.99 -8.14 -24.66
C GLN A 188 11.21 -9.65 -24.69
N PHE A 189 10.10 -10.38 -24.69
CA PHE A 189 10.00 -11.83 -24.85
C PHE A 189 9.50 -12.11 -26.26
N TYR A 190 10.22 -12.96 -26.99
CA TYR A 190 9.98 -13.24 -28.40
C TYR A 190 9.40 -14.65 -28.58
N PRO A 191 8.55 -14.85 -29.59
CA PRO A 191 7.80 -16.11 -29.80
C PRO A 191 8.66 -17.30 -30.27
N ASP A 192 9.91 -17.04 -30.63
CA ASP A 192 10.93 -18.00 -31.02
C ASP A 192 11.72 -18.56 -29.83
N GLY A 193 11.41 -18.13 -28.60
CA GLY A 193 12.11 -18.58 -27.39
C GLY A 193 13.37 -17.76 -27.11
N TYR A 194 13.41 -16.50 -27.54
CA TYR A 194 14.42 -15.54 -27.13
C TYR A 194 13.83 -14.50 -26.17
N VAL A 195 14.66 -13.93 -25.29
CA VAL A 195 14.32 -12.78 -24.46
C VAL A 195 15.52 -11.85 -24.37
N ASP A 196 15.28 -10.54 -24.31
CA ASP A 196 16.37 -9.57 -24.11
C ASP A 196 17.13 -9.88 -22.82
N ALA A 197 18.47 -9.97 -22.89
CA ALA A 197 19.27 -10.19 -21.68
C ALA A 197 19.06 -9.04 -20.71
N THR A 198 18.39 -9.35 -19.60
CA THR A 198 17.89 -8.33 -18.67
C THR A 198 18.40 -8.61 -17.27
N LEU A 199 18.91 -7.56 -16.62
CA LEU A 199 19.40 -7.61 -15.26
C LEU A 199 18.71 -6.52 -14.44
N VAL A 200 18.08 -6.93 -13.35
CA VAL A 200 17.29 -6.05 -12.47
C VAL A 200 17.90 -6.07 -11.08
N HIS A 201 18.18 -4.88 -10.54
CA HIS A 201 18.59 -4.72 -9.17
C HIS A 201 17.42 -4.21 -8.32
N LEU A 202 17.02 -5.01 -7.34
CA LEU A 202 16.07 -4.61 -6.31
C LEU A 202 16.82 -4.23 -5.05
N VAL A 203 16.34 -3.20 -4.35
CA VAL A 203 16.92 -2.71 -3.10
C VAL A 203 15.82 -2.53 -2.04
N ASP A 204 16.13 -2.88 -0.79
CA ASP A 204 15.29 -2.57 0.37
C ASP A 204 15.69 -1.22 1.00
N SER A 205 14.80 -0.64 1.79
CA SER A 205 15.04 0.49 2.71
C SER A 205 16.33 0.40 3.56
N ASN A 206 16.84 -0.81 3.84
CA ASN A 206 18.10 -1.00 4.58
C ASN A 206 19.36 -0.92 3.69
N GLY A 207 19.19 -0.87 2.36
CA GLY A 207 20.28 -0.92 1.39
C GLY A 207 20.68 -2.33 0.94
N ASP A 208 19.99 -3.37 1.41
CA ASP A 208 20.19 -4.74 0.93
C ASP A 208 19.79 -4.83 -0.55
N VAL A 209 20.71 -5.34 -1.39
CA VAL A 209 20.51 -5.48 -2.84
C VAL A 209 20.30 -6.94 -3.20
N MET A 210 19.34 -7.18 -4.10
CA MET A 210 19.15 -8.47 -4.74
C MET A 210 19.13 -8.31 -6.26
N THR A 211 19.89 -9.17 -6.93
CA THR A 211 20.03 -9.15 -8.39
C THR A 211 19.20 -10.25 -9.01
N LEU A 212 18.43 -9.91 -10.04
CA LEU A 212 17.73 -10.83 -10.91
C LEU A 212 18.33 -10.75 -12.31
N GLY A 213 18.56 -11.89 -12.97
CA GLY A 213 19.00 -11.91 -14.36
C GLY A 213 18.24 -12.94 -15.17
N VAL A 214 17.72 -12.50 -16.31
CA VAL A 214 16.95 -13.32 -17.24
C VAL A 214 17.90 -13.91 -18.28
N ASN A 215 17.93 -15.24 -18.37
CA ASN A 215 18.73 -15.93 -19.39
C ASN A 215 18.07 -15.76 -20.77
N PRO A 216 18.78 -15.23 -21.77
CA PRO A 216 18.22 -14.93 -23.10
C PRO A 216 17.68 -16.13 -23.87
N LEU A 217 18.23 -17.33 -23.61
CA LEU A 217 17.95 -18.53 -24.41
C LEU A 217 16.98 -19.50 -23.74
N THR A 218 16.82 -19.39 -22.42
CA THR A 218 15.99 -20.32 -21.66
C THR A 218 14.83 -19.65 -20.94
N GLY A 219 14.82 -18.30 -20.89
CA GLY A 219 13.86 -17.55 -20.09
C GLY A 219 14.03 -17.71 -18.58
N GLN A 220 14.96 -18.54 -18.12
CA GLN A 220 15.15 -18.79 -16.70
C GLN A 220 15.71 -17.55 -16.01
N VAL A 221 15.07 -17.18 -14.89
CA VAL A 221 15.51 -16.07 -14.05
C VAL A 221 16.36 -16.59 -12.90
N ARG A 222 17.63 -16.15 -12.86
CA ARG A 222 18.50 -16.37 -11.70
C ARG A 222 18.32 -15.24 -10.70
N ILE A 223 18.21 -15.61 -9.42
CA ILE A 223 18.11 -14.67 -8.31
C ILE A 223 19.33 -14.86 -7.40
N ALA A 224 20.03 -13.78 -7.08
CA ALA A 224 21.18 -13.81 -6.19
C ALA A 224 21.18 -12.62 -5.23
N ASN A 225 21.63 -12.86 -4.00
CA ASN A 225 21.86 -11.78 -3.03
C ASN A 225 23.12 -10.99 -3.43
N GLY A 226 23.07 -9.67 -3.23
CA GLY A 226 24.17 -8.75 -3.55
C GLY A 226 23.97 -8.00 -4.86
N ASP A 227 24.81 -7.00 -5.05
CA ASP A 227 24.91 -6.18 -6.26
C ASP A 227 25.84 -6.89 -7.26
N LEU A 228 25.26 -7.62 -8.21
CA LEU A 228 26.00 -8.47 -9.12
C LEU A 228 25.88 -8.00 -10.55
N THR A 229 27.00 -7.97 -11.24
CA THR A 229 27.02 -7.78 -12.69
C THR A 229 26.54 -9.05 -13.41
N GLN A 230 26.12 -8.90 -14.68
CA GLN A 230 25.68 -10.02 -15.52
C GLN A 230 26.73 -11.14 -15.56
N ARG A 231 28.01 -10.79 -15.69
CA ARG A 231 29.11 -11.74 -15.67
C ARG A 231 29.19 -12.53 -14.36
N GLN A 232 29.03 -11.87 -13.22
CA GLN A 232 29.10 -12.53 -11.90
C GLN A 232 27.89 -13.44 -11.64
N LEU A 233 26.71 -13.07 -12.14
CA LEU A 233 25.49 -13.84 -11.93
C LEU A 233 25.47 -15.18 -12.68
N TYR A 234 26.09 -15.25 -13.86
CA TYR A 234 26.12 -16.46 -14.69
C TYR A 234 27.35 -17.34 -14.49
N LEU A 235 28.39 -16.86 -13.80
CA LEU A 235 29.60 -17.64 -13.49
C LEU A 235 29.57 -18.32 -12.10
N ARG A 236 28.45 -18.19 -11.39
CA ARG A 236 28.20 -18.80 -10.08
C ARG A 236 27.19 -19.94 -10.21
#